data_AF-A0A257H6L5-F1
#
_entry.id   AF-A0A257H6L5-F1
#
_cell.length_a   1.000
_cell.length_b   1.000
_cell.length_c   1.000
_cell.angle_alpha   90.00
_cell.angle_beta   90.00
_cell.angle_gamma   90.00
#
_symmetry.space_group_name_H-M   'P 1'
#
loop_
_entity.id
_entity.type
_entity.pdbx_description
1 polymer ?
#
loop_
_entity_poly.entity_id
_entity_poly.type
_entity_poly.pdbx_seq_one_letter_code
_entity_poly.pdbx_strand_id
1 'polypeptide(L)'
;MDLAFTAEEQQFREDIRSWVQANLPAHIAHKVHNALHLSRDDMQEWAKILGKKGWLGHAWPKEFGGPGWNSIQKHLFEEECALAGAPRV
;
A
#
# COMPACT_ATOMS: atom_id res chain seq x y z
N MET A 1 -15.86 22.57 -8.02
CA MET A 1 -14.92 21.44 -8.05
C MET A 1 -15.39 20.48 -6.99
N ASP A 2 -15.89 19.32 -7.40
CA ASP A 2 -16.26 18.25 -6.48
C ASP A 2 -14.99 17.45 -6.18
N LEU A 3 -14.66 17.32 -4.89
CA LEU A 3 -13.45 16.64 -4.41
C LEU A 3 -13.80 15.32 -3.72
N ALA A 4 -15.08 14.93 -3.71
CA ALA A 4 -15.51 13.66 -3.15
C ALA A 4 -15.07 12.49 -4.03
N PHE A 5 -14.62 11.40 -3.40
CA PHE A 5 -14.36 10.15 -4.10
C PHE A 5 -15.66 9.51 -4.59
N THR A 6 -15.62 8.92 -5.77
CA THR A 6 -16.72 8.13 -6.31
C THR A 6 -16.97 6.88 -5.47
N ALA A 7 -18.13 6.25 -5.62
CA ALA A 7 -18.43 4.99 -4.94
C ALA A 7 -17.42 3.88 -5.29
N GLU A 8 -16.94 3.85 -6.54
CA GLU A 8 -15.96 2.88 -7.01
C GLU A 8 -14.58 3.10 -6.37
N GLU A 9 -14.18 4.36 -6.19
CA GLU A 9 -12.95 4.73 -5.49
C GLU A 9 -13.02 4.42 -4.00
N GLN A 10 -14.18 4.64 -3.37
CA GLN A 10 -14.41 4.27 -1.96
C GLN A 10 -14.34 2.74 -1.77
N GLN A 11 -14.96 1.96 -2.65
CA GLN A 11 -14.86 0.50 -2.59
C GLN A 11 -13.42 0.04 -2.78
N PHE A 12 -12.70 0.61 -3.75
CA PHE A 12 -11.29 0.30 -3.95
C PHE A 12 -10.45 0.62 -2.70
N ARG A 13 -10.71 1.76 -2.06
CA ARG A 13 -10.04 2.15 -0.80
C ARG A 13 -10.28 1.12 0.30
N GLU A 14 -11.51 0.65 0.47
CA GLU A 14 -11.86 -0.38 1.46
C GLU A 14 -11.17 -1.72 1.17
N ASP A 15 -11.08 -2.10 -0.10
CA ASP A 15 -10.38 -3.31 -0.54
C ASP A 15 -8.88 -3.23 -0.23
N ILE A 16 -8.25 -2.07 -0.50
CA ILE A 16 -6.85 -1.84 -0.13
C ILE A 16 -6.69 -1.91 1.38
N ARG A 17 -7.51 -1.17 2.14
CA ARG A 17 -7.43 -1.13 3.61
C ARG A 17 -7.48 -2.53 4.21
N SER A 18 -8.49 -3.29 3.80
CA SER A 18 -8.70 -4.66 4.29
C SER A 18 -7.50 -5.55 3.96
N TRP A 19 -6.97 -5.41 2.75
CA TRP A 19 -5.80 -6.21 2.35
C TRP A 19 -4.53 -5.80 3.10
N VAL A 20 -4.24 -4.50 3.23
CA VAL A 20 -3.06 -4.00 3.94
C VAL A 20 -3.12 -4.44 5.40
N GLN A 21 -4.25 -4.27 6.08
CA GLN A 21 -4.41 -4.73 7.47
C GLN A 21 -4.21 -6.24 7.62
N ALA A 22 -4.67 -7.04 6.66
CA ALA A 22 -4.53 -8.49 6.70
C ALA A 22 -3.11 -8.99 6.38
N ASN A 23 -2.30 -8.20 5.66
CA ASN A 23 -1.01 -8.66 5.11
C ASN A 23 0.21 -7.88 5.64
N LEU A 24 0.04 -6.69 6.21
CA LEU A 24 1.13 -5.93 6.83
C LEU A 24 1.52 -6.59 8.15
N PRO A 25 2.78 -7.04 8.29
CA PRO A 25 3.20 -7.66 9.54
C PRO A 25 3.16 -6.67 10.71
N ALA A 26 2.56 -7.09 11.82
CA ALA A 26 2.35 -6.22 12.99
C ALA A 26 3.66 -5.68 13.58
N HIS A 27 4.78 -6.43 13.52
CA HIS A 27 6.08 -5.95 13.99
C HIS A 27 6.63 -4.80 13.14
N ILE A 28 6.36 -4.80 11.85
CA ILE A 28 6.75 -3.73 10.94
C ILE A 28 5.90 -2.49 11.21
N ALA A 29 4.57 -2.66 11.27
CA ALA A 29 3.64 -1.58 11.59
C ALA A 29 3.98 -0.90 12.92
N HIS A 30 4.26 -1.69 13.95
CA HIS A 30 4.70 -1.19 15.25
C HIS A 30 5.98 -0.33 15.15
N LYS A 31 6.98 -0.77 14.38
CA LYS A 31 8.21 0.01 14.19
C LYS A 31 7.93 1.36 13.54
N VAL A 32 7.10 1.39 12.50
CA VAL A 32 6.73 2.63 11.81
C VAL A 32 5.98 3.57 12.73
N HIS A 33 4.94 3.10 13.43
CA HIS A 33 4.14 3.93 14.34
C HIS A 33 4.94 4.51 15.51
N ASN A 34 5.97 3.80 15.97
CA ASN A 34 6.81 4.23 17.09
C ASN A 34 8.13 4.88 16.64
N ALA A 35 8.28 5.22 15.35
CA ALA A 35 9.49 5.81 14.78
C ALA A 35 10.78 5.04 15.11
N LEU A 36 10.68 3.71 15.19
CA LEU A 36 11.80 2.82 15.43
C LEU A 36 12.57 2.55 14.14
N HIS A 37 13.82 2.09 14.28
CA HIS A 37 14.64 1.71 13.13
C HIS A 37 14.01 0.53 12.36
N LEU A 38 13.79 0.74 11.07
CA LEU A 38 13.45 -0.31 10.11
C LEU A 38 14.72 -0.95 9.57
N SER A 39 14.86 -2.25 9.79
CA SER A 39 15.96 -3.02 9.21
C SER A 39 15.74 -3.26 7.72
N ARG A 40 16.80 -3.66 7.03
CA ARG A 40 16.71 -4.13 5.64
C ARG A 40 15.73 -5.30 5.48
N ASP A 41 15.67 -6.19 6.46
CA ASP A 41 14.81 -7.36 6.40
C ASP A 41 13.33 -6.98 6.55
N ASP A 42 12.99 -5.99 7.38
CA ASP A 42 11.63 -5.44 7.47
C ASP A 42 11.19 -4.86 6.11
N MET A 43 12.05 -4.05 5.48
CA MET A 43 11.78 -3.47 4.16
C MET A 43 11.59 -4.56 3.09
N GLN A 44 12.43 -5.60 3.10
CA GLN A 44 12.34 -6.71 2.16
C GLN A 44 11.14 -7.61 2.38
N GLU A 45 10.77 -7.86 3.63
CA GLU A 45 9.58 -8.62 3.97
C GLU A 45 8.34 -7.95 3.39
N TRP A 46 8.18 -6.64 3.64
CA TRP A 46 7.07 -5.88 3.07
C TRP A 46 7.11 -5.84 1.54
N ALA A 47 8.28 -5.61 0.95
CA ALA A 47 8.44 -5.62 -0.51
C ALA A 47 8.08 -6.97 -1.14
N LYS A 48 8.43 -8.09 -0.49
CA LYS A 48 8.05 -9.45 -0.96
C LYS A 48 6.55 -9.68 -0.87
N ILE A 49 5.89 -9.20 0.18
CA ILE A 49 4.44 -9.31 0.37
C ILE A 49 3.72 -8.55 -0.74
N LEU A 50 4.10 -7.30 -0.99
CA LEU A 50 3.58 -6.51 -2.10
C LEU A 50 3.90 -7.13 -3.47
N GLY A 51 5.12 -7.64 -3.64
CA GLY A 51 5.58 -8.27 -4.88
C GLY A 51 4.77 -9.51 -5.26
N LYS A 52 4.40 -10.35 -4.28
CA LYS A 52 3.51 -11.51 -4.50
C LYS A 52 2.14 -11.13 -5.05
N LYS A 53 1.64 -9.94 -4.72
CA LYS A 53 0.38 -9.41 -5.24
C LYS A 53 0.54 -8.60 -6.54
N GLY A 54 1.78 -8.29 -6.94
CA GLY A 54 2.06 -7.37 -8.05
C GLY A 54 1.86 -5.90 -7.69
N TRP A 55 1.86 -5.56 -6.40
CA TRP A 55 1.64 -4.20 -5.91
C TRP A 55 2.93 -3.45 -5.58
N LEU A 56 4.08 -4.13 -5.56
CA LEU A 56 5.37 -3.47 -5.31
C LEU A 56 5.69 -2.41 -6.37
N GLY A 57 5.30 -2.67 -7.62
CA GLY A 57 5.39 -1.72 -8.73
C GLY A 57 4.08 -0.96 -8.93
N HIS A 58 3.40 -0.49 -7.88
CA HIS A 58 2.10 0.20 -8.00
C HIS A 58 2.13 1.42 -8.91
N ALA A 59 3.29 2.08 -9.00
CA ALA A 59 3.50 3.21 -9.89
C ALA A 59 3.57 2.82 -11.38
N TRP A 60 3.87 1.56 -11.70
CA TRP A 60 4.13 1.11 -13.06
C TRP A 60 2.85 0.73 -13.83
N PRO A 61 2.81 0.99 -15.15
CA PRO A 61 1.79 0.44 -16.03
C PRO A 61 1.74 -1.09 -16.02
N LYS A 62 0.60 -1.63 -16.44
CA LYS A 62 0.36 -3.09 -16.49
C LYS A 62 1.32 -3.83 -17.42
N GLU A 63 1.73 -3.20 -18.53
CA GLU A 63 2.69 -3.79 -19.49
C GLU A 63 4.07 -4.07 -18.87
N PHE A 64 4.42 -3.39 -17.77
CA PHE A 64 5.67 -3.58 -17.02
C PHE A 64 5.47 -4.40 -15.73
N GLY A 65 4.30 -5.03 -15.56
CA GLY A 65 4.00 -5.89 -14.40
C GLY A 65 3.44 -5.16 -13.18
N GLY A 66 3.07 -3.88 -13.31
CA GLY A 66 2.32 -3.16 -12.28
C GLY A 66 0.82 -3.47 -12.28
N PRO A 67 0.05 -2.97 -11.30
CA PRO A 67 -1.39 -3.21 -11.21
C PRO A 67 -2.20 -2.43 -12.26
N GLY A 68 -1.59 -1.45 -12.94
CA GLY A 68 -2.27 -0.62 -13.95
C GLY A 68 -3.23 0.41 -13.36
N TRP A 69 -2.99 0.82 -12.11
CA TRP A 69 -3.83 1.79 -11.41
C TRP A 69 -3.77 3.18 -12.02
N ASN A 70 -4.89 3.90 -11.95
CA ASN A 70 -4.94 5.33 -12.25
C ASN A 70 -4.35 6.17 -11.09
N SER A 71 -4.24 7.48 -11.27
CA SER A 71 -3.64 8.37 -10.27
C SER A 71 -4.37 8.37 -8.92
N ILE A 72 -5.70 8.26 -8.92
CA ILE A 72 -6.51 8.25 -7.70
C ILE A 72 -6.31 6.94 -6.95
N GLN A 73 -6.33 5.81 -7.65
CA GLN A 73 -6.08 4.49 -7.06
C GLN A 73 -4.67 4.39 -6.45
N LYS A 74 -3.64 4.93 -7.12
CA LYS A 74 -2.28 5.00 -6.54
C LYS A 74 -2.27 5.81 -5.25
N HIS A 75 -2.93 6.97 -5.25
CA HIS A 75 -3.03 7.82 -4.06
C HIS A 75 -3.74 7.12 -2.90
N LEU A 76 -4.89 6.48 -3.16
CA LEU A 76 -5.63 5.73 -2.15
C LEU A 76 -4.81 4.58 -1.58
N PHE A 77 -4.02 3.89 -2.42
CA PHE A 77 -3.13 2.84 -1.95
C PHE A 77 -2.04 3.36 -1.02
N GLU A 78 -1.39 4.46 -1.39
CA GLU A 78 -0.35 5.10 -0.57
C GLU A 78 -0.92 5.61 0.76
N GLU A 79 -2.12 6.20 0.75
CA GLU A 79 -2.80 6.68 1.95
C GLU A 79 -3.10 5.53 2.93
N GLU A 80 -3.69 4.44 2.45
CA GLU A 80 -4.02 3.30 3.31
C GLU A 80 -2.77 2.57 3.82
N CYS A 81 -1.70 2.49 3.01
CA CYS A 81 -0.40 1.99 3.47
C CYS A 81 0.19 2.87 4.59
N ALA A 82 0.15 4.19 4.42
CA ALA A 82 0.65 5.13 5.42
C ALA A 82 -0.16 5.06 6.72
N LEU A 83 -1.49 5.01 6.65
CA LEU A 83 -2.38 4.89 7.80
C LEU A 83 -2.16 3.59 8.58
N ALA A 84 -1.88 2.49 7.88
CA ALA A 84 -1.60 1.19 8.49
C ALA A 84 -0.19 1.07 9.09
N GLY A 85 0.69 2.07 8.88
CA GLY A 85 2.08 2.02 9.33
C GLY A 85 2.97 1.13 8.44
N ALA A 86 2.69 1.04 7.15
CA ALA A 86 3.58 0.34 6.23
C ALA A 86 4.87 1.16 5.96
N PRO A 87 6.03 0.50 5.76
CA PRO A 87 7.22 1.15 5.25
C PRO A 87 6.96 1.76 3.86
N ARG A 88 7.58 2.91 3.60
CA ARG A 88 7.55 3.52 2.26
C ARG A 88 8.36 2.68 1.28
N VAL A 89 7.78 2.42 0.11
CA VAL A 89 8.35 1.65 -1.01
C VAL A 89 8.50 2.52 -2.25
#